data_AF-A0A172ZAB9-F1
#
_entry.id   AF-A0A172ZAB9-F1
#
_cell.length_a   1.000
_cell.length_b   1.000
_cell.length_c   1.000
_cell.angle_alpha   90.00
_cell.angle_beta   90.00
_cell.angle_gamma   90.00
#
_symmetry.space_group_name_H-M   'P 1'
#
loop_
_entity.id
_entity.type
_entity.pdbx_description
1 polymer ?
#
loop_
_entity_poly.entity_id
_entity_poly.type
_entity_poly.pdbx_seq_one_letter_code
_entity_poly.pdbx_strand_id
1 'polypeptide(L)'
;MTSCSPNQRLPHHPRASEYLLSAQERWSYEATLNSIYARAGIAFKKMDQETDDHIGIELEFMSLLAERMAENESNRLELHAAIKAQADFLENYMLPWVPAFCRELDAAADHTLYQTWAETVSAYLNEDLHNLRVYAAEQQLFR
;
A
#
# COMPACT_ATOMS: atom_id res chain seq x y z
N MET A 1 -29.07 18.47 -4.33
CA MET A 1 -28.13 18.43 -5.46
C MET A 1 -26.95 19.31 -5.09
N THR A 2 -26.00 18.77 -4.35
CA THR A 2 -24.79 19.48 -3.94
C THR A 2 -23.89 19.62 -5.17
N SER A 3 -23.69 20.86 -5.62
CA SER A 3 -22.75 21.19 -6.69
C SER A 3 -21.33 20.80 -6.24
N CYS A 4 -20.64 19.96 -7.01
CA CYS A 4 -19.19 19.80 -6.87
C CYS A 4 -18.52 21.16 -7.03
N SER A 5 -17.80 21.60 -6.01
CA SER A 5 -16.95 22.78 -6.08
C SER A 5 -15.90 22.57 -7.17
N PRO A 6 -15.60 23.54 -8.04
CA PRO A 6 -14.62 23.41 -9.14
C PRO A 6 -13.17 23.12 -8.70
N ASN A 7 -12.90 23.10 -7.39
CA ASN A 7 -11.58 23.03 -6.77
C ASN A 7 -11.26 21.68 -6.11
N GLN A 8 -12.05 20.62 -6.31
CA GLN A 8 -11.78 19.28 -5.78
C GLN A 8 -10.70 18.53 -6.57
N ARG A 9 -9.51 19.12 -6.69
CA ARG A 9 -8.37 18.47 -7.33
C ARG A 9 -7.30 18.22 -6.29
N LEU A 10 -7.00 16.95 -6.06
CA LEU A 10 -5.83 16.57 -5.29
C LEU A 10 -4.58 17.22 -5.91
N PRO A 11 -3.63 17.72 -5.11
CA PRO A 11 -2.37 18.26 -5.62
C PRO A 11 -1.62 17.23 -6.46
N HIS A 12 -1.63 15.98 -5.98
CA HIS A 12 -0.97 14.85 -6.62
C HIS A 12 -1.95 13.70 -6.89
N HIS A 13 -1.69 12.94 -7.96
CA HIS A 13 -2.40 11.69 -8.21
C HIS A 13 -2.11 10.68 -7.08
N PRO A 14 -3.03 9.75 -6.77
CA PRO A 14 -2.86 8.74 -5.72
C PRO A 14 -1.87 7.63 -6.14
N ARG A 15 -0.63 8.03 -6.45
CA ARG A 15 0.43 7.17 -6.97
C ARG A 15 1.76 7.50 -6.30
N ALA A 16 2.52 6.49 -5.91
CA ALA A 16 3.77 6.69 -5.18
C ALA A 16 4.75 7.62 -5.89
N SER A 17 4.89 7.49 -7.21
CA SER A 17 5.83 8.28 -8.02
C SER A 17 5.63 9.81 -7.89
N GLU A 18 4.43 10.30 -7.59
CA GLU A 18 4.17 11.73 -7.39
C GLU A 18 4.80 12.27 -6.09
N TYR A 19 5.00 11.41 -5.09
CA TYR A 19 5.48 11.75 -3.76
C TYR A 19 6.97 11.46 -3.56
N LEU A 20 7.57 10.63 -4.42
CA LEU A 20 9.00 10.30 -4.37
C LEU A 20 9.85 11.45 -4.97
N LEU A 21 11.02 11.68 -4.36
CA LEU A 21 11.80 12.92 -4.49
C LEU A 21 12.47 13.10 -5.87
N SER A 22 12.87 12.04 -6.57
CA SER A 22 13.58 12.15 -7.85
C SER A 22 12.93 11.40 -9.02
N ALA A 23 13.06 11.94 -10.24
CA ALA A 23 12.56 11.31 -11.47
C ALA A 23 13.20 9.93 -11.75
N GLN A 24 14.45 9.72 -11.33
CA GLN A 24 15.14 8.44 -11.45
C GLN A 24 14.55 7.39 -10.50
N GLU A 25 14.18 7.78 -9.27
CA GLU A 25 13.46 6.92 -8.33
C GLU A 25 12.09 6.53 -8.90
N ARG A 26 11.37 7.46 -9.53
CA ARG A 26 10.03 7.22 -10.11
C ARG A 26 10.00 6.10 -11.17
N TRP A 27 10.88 6.14 -12.17
CA TRP A 27 10.91 5.11 -13.22
C TRP A 27 11.42 3.76 -12.72
N SER A 28 12.34 3.78 -11.76
CA SER A 28 12.80 2.53 -11.14
C SER A 28 11.70 1.91 -10.26
N TYR A 29 10.83 2.73 -9.67
CA TYR A 29 9.83 2.30 -8.71
C TYR A 29 8.74 1.43 -9.34
N GLU A 30 8.13 1.88 -10.45
CA GLU A 30 7.07 1.11 -11.13
C GLU A 30 7.57 -0.26 -11.62
N ALA A 31 8.76 -0.30 -12.23
CA ALA A 31 9.39 -1.56 -12.66
C ALA A 31 9.71 -2.48 -11.47
N THR A 32 10.08 -1.91 -10.32
CA THR A 32 10.32 -2.66 -9.08
C THR A 32 9.03 -3.28 -8.56
N LEU A 33 7.93 -2.52 -8.51
CA LEU A 33 6.61 -3.03 -8.11
C LEU A 33 6.14 -4.14 -9.06
N ASN A 34 6.26 -3.93 -10.36
CA ASN A 34 5.94 -4.96 -11.35
C ASN A 34 6.70 -6.27 -11.09
N SER A 35 8.00 -6.18 -10.78
CA SER A 35 8.81 -7.33 -10.41
C SER A 35 8.39 -7.99 -9.09
N ILE A 36 7.96 -7.20 -8.10
CA ILE A 36 7.40 -7.72 -6.84
C ILE A 36 6.11 -8.50 -7.11
N TYR A 37 5.17 -7.92 -7.85
CA TYR A 37 3.89 -8.55 -8.19
C TYR A 37 4.13 -9.85 -8.99
N ALA A 38 5.01 -9.81 -9.99
CA ALA A 38 5.36 -10.97 -10.80
C ALA A 38 6.01 -12.09 -9.97
N ARG A 39 6.91 -11.77 -9.02
CA ARG A 39 7.51 -12.77 -8.11
C ARG A 39 6.49 -13.38 -7.17
N ALA A 40 5.46 -12.62 -6.81
CA ALA A 40 4.30 -13.14 -6.10
C ALA A 40 3.32 -13.88 -7.03
N GLY A 41 3.56 -13.97 -8.34
CA GLY A 41 2.64 -14.60 -9.29
C GLY A 41 1.30 -13.86 -9.42
N ILE A 42 1.30 -12.54 -9.21
CA ILE A 42 0.12 -11.68 -9.31
C ILE A 42 0.24 -10.81 -10.56
N ALA A 43 -0.86 -10.72 -11.32
CA ALA A 43 -0.99 -9.83 -12.46
C ALA A 43 -2.33 -9.10 -12.37
N PHE A 44 -2.29 -7.78 -12.16
CA PHE A 44 -3.48 -6.96 -12.01
C PHE A 44 -4.12 -6.64 -13.36
N LYS A 45 -5.45 -6.70 -13.40
CA LYS A 45 -6.23 -6.16 -14.53
C LYS A 45 -6.48 -4.67 -14.28
N LYS A 46 -5.57 -3.85 -14.79
CA LYS A 46 -5.60 -2.38 -14.61
C LYS A 46 -6.71 -1.73 -15.44
N MET A 47 -7.28 -0.64 -14.91
CA MET A 47 -8.11 0.28 -15.70
C MET A 47 -7.24 1.22 -16.54
N ASP A 48 -7.83 1.87 -17.55
CA ASP A 48 -7.10 2.83 -18.38
C ASP A 48 -6.45 3.92 -17.49
N GLN A 49 -5.13 4.13 -17.66
CA GLN A 49 -4.28 5.08 -16.91
C GLN A 49 -3.89 4.68 -15.46
N GLU A 50 -4.26 3.49 -15.00
CA GLU A 50 -3.80 2.97 -13.71
C GLU A 50 -2.40 2.37 -13.84
N THR A 51 -1.46 2.85 -13.03
CA THR A 51 -0.05 2.42 -12.98
C THR A 51 0.18 1.46 -11.81
N ASP A 52 1.29 0.71 -11.80
CA ASP A 52 1.55 -0.29 -10.74
C ASP A 52 1.70 0.31 -9.33
N ASP A 53 2.00 1.61 -9.24
CA ASP A 53 2.21 2.38 -8.01
C ASP A 53 0.96 3.13 -7.51
N HIS A 54 -0.21 2.84 -8.09
CA HIS A 54 -1.48 3.39 -7.64
C HIS A 54 -1.86 2.81 -6.27
N ILE A 55 -2.38 3.64 -5.35
CA ILE A 55 -2.74 3.19 -3.98
C ILE A 55 -3.71 2.00 -3.98
N GLY A 56 -4.65 1.96 -4.93
CA GLY A 56 -5.59 0.87 -5.06
C GLY A 56 -4.90 -0.46 -5.37
N ILE A 57 -3.91 -0.44 -6.27
CA ILE A 57 -3.13 -1.62 -6.66
C ILE A 57 -2.23 -2.08 -5.51
N GLU A 58 -1.54 -1.15 -4.84
CA GLU A 58 -0.69 -1.50 -3.68
C GLU A 58 -1.51 -2.10 -2.52
N LEU A 59 -2.72 -1.57 -2.26
CA LEU A 59 -3.64 -2.13 -1.25
C LEU A 59 -4.22 -3.49 -1.66
N GLU A 60 -4.57 -3.68 -2.94
CA GLU A 60 -5.02 -4.99 -3.45
C GLU A 60 -3.90 -6.03 -3.37
N PHE A 61 -2.65 -5.64 -3.61
CA PHE A 61 -1.50 -6.51 -3.40
C PHE A 61 -1.39 -6.94 -1.94
N MET A 62 -1.52 -6.02 -0.99
CA MET A 62 -1.52 -6.34 0.44
C MET A 62 -2.64 -7.30 0.82
N SER A 63 -3.86 -7.12 0.32
CA SER A 63 -4.96 -8.05 0.61
C SER A 63 -4.68 -9.45 0.08
N LEU A 64 -4.13 -9.57 -1.13
CA LEU A 64 -3.77 -10.88 -1.70
C LEU A 64 -2.66 -11.58 -0.91
N LEU A 65 -1.69 -10.83 -0.37
CA LEU A 65 -0.66 -11.40 0.51
C LEU A 65 -1.26 -11.88 1.83
N ALA A 66 -2.17 -11.11 2.43
CA ALA A 66 -2.85 -11.47 3.67
C ALA A 66 -3.73 -12.72 3.49
N GLU A 67 -4.46 -12.82 2.39
CA GLU A 67 -5.24 -14.02 2.04
C GLU A 67 -4.36 -15.27 1.94
N ARG A 68 -3.24 -15.17 1.20
CA ARG A 68 -2.28 -16.29 1.09
C ARG A 68 -1.65 -16.66 2.42
N MET A 69 -1.38 -15.69 3.28
CA MET A 69 -0.89 -15.95 4.64
C MET A 69 -1.90 -16.79 5.43
N ALA A 70 -3.18 -16.42 5.37
CA ALA A 70 -4.25 -17.13 6.06
C ALA A 70 -4.45 -18.56 5.52
N GLU A 71 -4.32 -18.77 4.21
CA GLU A 71 -4.40 -20.09 3.58
C GLU A 71 -3.27 -21.03 3.98
N ASN A 72 -2.09 -20.48 4.30
CA ASN A 72 -0.85 -21.25 4.56
C ASN A 72 -0.39 -21.18 6.02
N GLU A 73 -1.27 -20.81 6.96
CA GLU A 73 -0.92 -20.60 8.38
C GLU A 73 -0.30 -21.85 9.04
N SER A 74 -0.69 -23.04 8.60
CA SER A 74 -0.16 -24.31 9.13
C SER A 74 1.29 -24.62 8.71
N ASN A 75 1.82 -23.95 7.68
CA ASN A 75 3.17 -24.12 7.20
C ASN A 75 4.07 -22.98 7.68
N ARG A 76 4.91 -23.23 8.68
CA ARG A 76 5.76 -22.21 9.29
C ARG A 76 6.69 -21.49 8.30
N LEU A 77 7.18 -22.18 7.27
CA LEU A 77 8.08 -21.56 6.28
C LEU A 77 7.32 -20.59 5.38
N GLU A 78 6.15 -20.99 4.90
CA GLU A 78 5.28 -20.14 4.07
C GLU A 78 4.70 -18.98 4.88
N LEU A 79 4.27 -19.23 6.12
CA LEU A 79 3.84 -18.20 7.05
C LEU A 79 4.93 -17.15 7.27
N HIS A 80 6.17 -17.60 7.51
CA HIS A 80 7.31 -16.68 7.64
C HIS A 80 7.55 -15.85 6.39
N ALA A 81 7.57 -16.49 5.22
CA ALA A 81 7.76 -15.80 3.96
C ALA A 81 6.65 -14.77 3.70
N ALA A 82 5.40 -15.11 4.03
CA ALA A 82 4.25 -14.22 3.87
C ALA A 82 4.30 -13.02 4.83
N ILE A 83 4.63 -13.22 6.10
CA ILE A 83 4.79 -12.11 7.06
C ILE A 83 5.93 -11.19 6.62
N LYS A 84 7.06 -11.76 6.21
CA LYS A 84 8.21 -10.98 5.73
C LYS A 84 7.85 -10.17 4.49
N ALA A 85 7.19 -10.78 3.51
CA ALA A 85 6.79 -10.09 2.27
C ALA A 85 5.86 -8.91 2.54
N GLN A 86 4.86 -9.08 3.42
CA GLN A 86 3.93 -7.99 3.80
C GLN A 86 4.66 -6.87 4.56
N ALA A 87 5.49 -7.22 5.54
CA ALA A 87 6.23 -6.23 6.34
C ALA A 87 7.23 -5.44 5.48
N ASP A 88 7.99 -6.13 4.62
CA ASP A 88 8.91 -5.51 3.67
C ASP A 88 8.16 -4.58 2.70
N PHE A 89 6.98 -4.98 2.23
CA PHE A 89 6.19 -4.19 1.29
C PHE A 89 5.66 -2.91 1.95
N LEU A 90 5.06 -3.03 3.13
CA LEU A 90 4.58 -1.88 3.90
C LEU A 90 5.70 -0.89 4.21
N GLU A 91 6.83 -1.38 4.71
CA GLU A 91 7.94 -0.53 5.15
C GLU A 91 8.63 0.19 3.99
N ASN A 92 8.90 -0.51 2.89
CA ASN A 92 9.73 0.01 1.80
C ASN A 92 8.94 0.65 0.65
N TYR A 93 7.65 0.34 0.52
CA TYR A 93 6.85 0.78 -0.63
C TYR A 93 5.64 1.61 -0.23
N MET A 94 4.85 1.22 0.78
CA MET A 94 3.65 2.00 1.13
C MET A 94 3.94 3.17 2.09
N LEU A 95 4.57 2.90 3.24
CA LEU A 95 4.81 3.91 4.28
C LEU A 95 5.66 5.12 3.86
N PRO A 96 6.57 5.05 2.86
CA PRO A 96 7.31 6.22 2.40
C PRO A 96 6.45 7.35 1.82
N TRP A 97 5.27 7.04 1.28
CA TRP A 97 4.47 8.02 0.54
C TRP A 97 3.01 8.13 0.99
N VAL A 98 2.39 7.01 1.40
CA VAL A 98 0.96 6.99 1.74
C VAL A 98 0.59 8.00 2.84
N PRO A 99 1.37 8.20 3.92
CA PRO A 99 1.05 9.22 4.91
C PRO A 99 1.02 10.65 4.35
N ALA A 100 1.84 10.95 3.33
CA ALA A 100 1.80 12.26 2.67
C ALA A 100 0.55 12.40 1.80
N PHE A 101 0.23 11.37 1.02
CA PHE A 101 -1.01 11.31 0.24
C PHE A 101 -2.25 11.46 1.14
N CYS A 102 -2.32 10.76 2.28
CA CYS A 102 -3.45 10.85 3.20
C CYS A 102 -3.62 12.27 3.76
N ARG A 103 -2.54 12.99 4.07
CA ARG A 103 -2.62 14.40 4.51
C ARG A 103 -3.18 15.31 3.42
N GLU A 104 -2.77 15.10 2.16
CA GLU A 104 -3.29 15.86 1.03
C GLU A 104 -4.75 15.55 0.75
N LEU A 105 -5.13 14.27 0.84
CA LEU A 105 -6.51 13.82 0.66
C LEU A 105 -7.42 14.40 1.74
N ASP A 106 -7.01 14.35 3.00
CA ASP A 106 -7.77 14.92 4.12
C ASP A 106 -8.01 16.43 3.94
N ALA A 107 -6.97 17.18 3.55
CA ALA A 107 -7.05 18.61 3.31
C ALA A 107 -7.89 19.00 2.08
N ALA A 108 -7.95 18.15 1.05
CA ALA A 108 -8.66 18.41 -0.19
C ALA A 108 -10.09 17.85 -0.22
N ALA A 109 -10.42 16.89 0.65
CA ALA A 109 -11.72 16.24 0.66
C ALA A 109 -12.80 17.12 1.30
N ASP A 110 -13.88 17.37 0.57
CA ASP A 110 -15.07 18.06 1.11
C ASP A 110 -16.00 17.10 1.89
N HIS A 111 -15.88 15.79 1.65
CA HIS A 111 -16.77 14.79 2.23
C HIS A 111 -16.05 14.01 3.32
N THR A 112 -16.68 13.94 4.50
CA THR A 112 -16.14 13.27 5.70
C THR A 112 -15.72 11.83 5.45
N LEU A 113 -16.40 11.12 4.56
CA LEU A 113 -16.00 9.77 4.11
C LEU A 113 -14.52 9.68 3.71
N TYR A 114 -14.04 10.58 2.84
CA TYR A 114 -12.65 10.51 2.35
C TYR A 114 -11.64 11.04 3.36
N GLN A 115 -12.04 11.96 4.23
CA GLN A 115 -11.25 12.42 5.38
C GLN A 115 -11.03 11.25 6.36
N THR A 116 -12.12 10.63 6.81
CA THR A 116 -12.06 9.45 7.68
C THR A 116 -11.30 8.29 7.02
N TRP A 117 -11.47 8.07 5.72
CA TRP A 117 -10.70 7.06 5.01
C TRP A 117 -9.20 7.37 5.03
N ALA A 118 -8.80 8.62 4.77
CA ALA A 118 -7.39 9.03 4.77
C ALA A 118 -6.75 8.84 6.15
N GLU A 119 -7.44 9.27 7.22
CA GLU A 119 -7.02 9.07 8.60
C GLU A 119 -6.89 7.58 8.93
N THR A 120 -7.91 6.79 8.56
CA THR A 120 -7.98 5.35 8.85
C THR A 120 -6.86 4.60 8.15
N VAL A 121 -6.66 4.82 6.85
CA VAL A 121 -5.61 4.12 6.08
C VAL A 121 -4.23 4.46 6.61
N SER A 122 -3.95 5.75 6.90
CA SER A 122 -2.65 6.14 7.43
C SER A 122 -2.35 5.50 8.79
N ALA A 123 -3.35 5.37 9.66
CA ALA A 123 -3.19 4.69 10.95
C ALA A 123 -3.06 3.17 10.78
N TYR A 124 -3.93 2.58 9.96
CA TYR A 124 -3.99 1.15 9.70
C TYR A 124 -2.66 0.59 9.19
N LEU A 125 -2.02 1.23 8.19
CA LEU A 125 -0.77 0.69 7.63
C LEU A 125 0.38 0.65 8.66
N ASN A 126 0.41 1.60 9.59
CA ASN A 126 1.40 1.59 10.68
C ASN A 126 1.10 0.49 11.71
N GLU A 127 -0.18 0.31 12.04
CA GLU A 127 -0.64 -0.74 12.95
C GLU A 127 -0.41 -2.14 12.35
N ASP A 128 -0.67 -2.31 11.05
CA ASP A 128 -0.48 -3.57 10.34
C ASP A 128 1.00 -3.99 10.32
N LEU A 129 1.92 -3.05 10.02
CA LEU A 129 3.35 -3.32 10.10
C LEU A 129 3.78 -3.69 11.54
N HIS A 130 3.23 -3.01 12.55
CA HIS A 130 3.49 -3.35 13.94
C HIS A 130 3.02 -4.77 14.27
N ASN A 131 1.79 -5.11 13.91
CA ASN A 131 1.18 -6.41 14.16
C ASN A 131 1.95 -7.54 13.47
N LEU A 132 2.36 -7.36 12.22
CA LEU A 132 3.19 -8.33 11.48
C LEU A 132 4.54 -8.60 12.19
N ARG A 133 5.18 -7.55 12.71
CA ARG A 133 6.45 -7.67 13.45
C ARG A 133 6.27 -8.38 14.79
N VAL A 134 5.22 -8.04 15.53
CA VAL A 134 4.86 -8.72 16.79
C VAL A 134 4.60 -10.19 16.51
N TYR A 135 3.78 -10.50 15.51
CA TYR A 135 3.43 -11.87 15.16
C TYR A 135 4.65 -12.70 14.74
N ALA A 136 5.54 -12.16 13.91
CA ALA A 136 6.78 -12.86 13.56
C ALA A 136 7.72 -13.08 14.76
N ALA A 137 7.73 -12.18 15.74
CA ALA A 137 8.49 -12.36 16.98
C ALA A 137 7.91 -13.49 17.85
N GLU A 138 6.58 -13.56 18.00
CA GLU A 138 5.88 -14.62 18.73
C GLU A 138 6.13 -16.01 18.13
N GLN A 139 6.17 -16.09 16.80
CA GLN A 139 6.43 -17.33 16.08
C GLN A 139 7.93 -17.73 16.07
N GLN A 140 8.79 -16.97 16.76
CA GLN A 140 10.25 -17.13 16.82
C GLN A 140 10.91 -17.12 15.43
N LEU A 141 10.36 -16.35 14.49
CA LEU A 141 10.77 -16.41 13.09
C LEU A 141 11.97 -15.50 12.74
N PHE A 142 12.44 -14.69 13.69
CA PHE A 142 13.61 -13.82 13.53
C PHE A 142 14.87 -14.33 14.25
N ARG A 143 15.02 -15.65 14.44
CA ARG A 143 16.16 -16.25 15.13
C ARG A 143 17.15 -16.91 14.19
#